data_AF-A8NL97-F1
#
_entry.id   AF-A8NL97-F1
#
_cell.length_a   1.000
_cell.length_b   1.000
_cell.length_c   1.000
_cell.angle_alpha   90.00
_cell.angle_beta   90.00
_cell.angle_gamma   90.00
#
_symmetry.space_group_name_H-M   'P 1'
#
loop_
_entity.id
_entity.type
_entity.pdbx_description
1 polymer ?
#
loop_
_entity_poly.entity_id
_entity_poly.type
_entity_poly.pdbx_seq_one_letter_code
_entity_poly.pdbx_strand_id
1 'polypeptide(L)'
;MSESFMLAEVVASVFYISALVTIFEIGLQCFMTIFGLFLYLQSTTEQRRGRLPYIVVSFAILFISSFSAGLDALVTFRSLYTSAGPQDYIRIITILENGWHRVASTFCANAYVLIGDAVLLYRCYVIWMDKRWVMAVPTLTYLSTTAVTFSTAVLSIKQSTLGPMPESAIHTYRNLTTAFIFLTVALNIILTSLISFRLLRAHKQIASVLPDRDMSYVYKNVITILVEAALPLTLTGLGYALVEVVRLAIFWKNRPETMELVRAAYAFAILYYAFAALSPQMIIFRVTTGRSWMRHEEARSAAPSGHPSQPLRFNHALAGDPTSFASSLVAGSRGSHANDASEPSLAGKPT
;
A
#
# COMPACT_ATOMS: atom_id res chain seq x y z
N MET A 1 30.84 -28.49 17.04
CA MET A 1 29.54 -28.34 16.35
C MET A 1 29.77 -28.67 14.89
N SER A 2 29.06 -29.63 14.29
CA SER A 2 29.33 -30.04 12.90
C SER A 2 28.86 -28.95 11.92
N GLU A 3 29.52 -28.85 10.77
CA GLU A 3 29.17 -27.88 9.72
C GLU A 3 27.69 -27.98 9.29
N SER A 4 27.16 -29.20 9.25
CA SER A 4 25.75 -29.47 8.97
C SER A 4 24.79 -28.92 10.00
N PHE A 5 25.18 -28.89 11.27
CA PHE A 5 24.38 -28.33 12.35
C PHE A 5 24.27 -26.80 12.16
N MET A 6 25.40 -26.15 11.89
CA MET A 6 25.45 -24.71 11.64
C MET A 6 24.59 -24.31 10.43
N LEU A 7 24.65 -25.08 9.34
CA LEU A 7 23.84 -24.84 8.16
C LEU A 7 22.34 -24.95 8.46
N ALA A 8 21.92 -26.02 9.14
CA ALA A 8 20.52 -26.23 9.52
C ALA A 8 20.00 -25.11 10.42
N GLU A 9 20.78 -24.69 11.41
CA GLU A 9 20.44 -23.59 12.30
C GLU A 9 20.27 -22.27 11.53
N VAL A 10 21.20 -21.97 10.61
CA VAL A 10 21.14 -20.75 9.79
C VAL A 10 19.89 -20.74 8.93
N VAL A 11 19.62 -21.84 8.21
CA VAL A 11 18.45 -21.95 7.33
C VAL A 11 17.16 -21.88 8.15
N ALA A 12 17.04 -22.65 9.23
CA ALA A 12 15.87 -22.63 10.09
C ALA A 12 15.58 -21.24 10.66
N SER A 13 16.62 -20.57 11.17
CA SER A 13 16.50 -19.22 11.73
C SER A 13 16.00 -18.23 10.69
N VAL A 14 16.57 -18.29 9.48
CA VAL A 14 16.23 -17.39 8.38
C VAL A 14 14.79 -17.58 7.91
N PHE A 15 14.35 -18.81 7.68
CA PHE A 15 12.97 -19.10 7.26
C PHE A 15 11.96 -18.70 8.34
N TYR A 16 12.28 -18.96 9.60
CA TYR A 16 11.44 -18.57 10.73
C TYR A 16 11.29 -17.04 10.83
N ILE A 17 12.41 -16.30 10.76
CA ILE A 17 12.39 -14.83 10.75
C ILE A 17 11.62 -14.30 9.54
N SER A 18 11.81 -14.90 8.36
CA SER A 18 11.04 -14.55 7.15
C SER A 18 9.54 -14.65 7.39
N ALA A 19 9.06 -15.76 7.96
CA ALA A 19 7.64 -15.94 8.24
C ALA A 19 7.09 -14.87 9.20
N LEU A 20 7.84 -14.53 10.25
CA LEU A 20 7.44 -13.48 11.21
C LEU A 20 7.34 -12.10 10.55
N VAL A 21 8.34 -11.73 9.74
CA VAL A 21 8.35 -10.43 9.05
C VAL A 21 7.20 -10.35 8.05
N THR A 22 6.93 -11.41 7.28
CA THR A 22 5.83 -11.41 6.32
C THR A 22 4.46 -11.35 7.01
N ILE A 23 4.27 -12.02 8.16
CA ILE A 23 3.01 -11.92 8.92
C ILE A 23 2.80 -10.49 9.43
N PHE A 24 3.86 -9.85 9.95
CA PHE A 24 3.80 -8.46 10.38
C PHE A 24 3.45 -7.51 9.22
N GLU A 25 4.08 -7.73 8.07
CA GLU A 25 3.84 -7.00 6.83
C GLU A 25 2.37 -7.10 6.37
N ILE A 26 1.79 -8.29 6.38
CA ILE A 26 0.35 -8.50 6.11
C ILE A 26 -0.53 -7.72 7.09
N GLY A 27 -0.15 -7.68 8.37
CA GLY A 27 -0.85 -6.88 9.38
C GLY A 27 -0.93 -5.40 9.00
N LEU A 28 0.20 -4.83 8.53
CA LEU A 28 0.26 -3.45 8.04
C LEU A 28 -0.60 -3.26 6.78
N GLN A 29 -0.57 -4.22 5.85
CA GLN A 29 -1.42 -4.17 4.66
C GLN A 29 -2.90 -4.20 5.00
N CYS A 30 -3.34 -5.09 5.89
CA CYS A 30 -4.70 -5.17 6.39
C CYS A 30 -5.16 -3.84 6.97
N PHE A 31 -4.33 -3.20 7.80
CA PHE A 31 -4.64 -1.88 8.34
C PHE A 31 -4.82 -0.84 7.23
N MET A 32 -3.88 -0.75 6.28
CA MET A 32 -3.94 0.22 5.18
C MET A 32 -5.16 0.00 4.28
N THR A 33 -5.48 -1.25 3.93
CA THR A 33 -6.60 -1.56 3.02
C THR A 33 -7.95 -1.30 3.68
N ILE A 34 -8.13 -1.73 4.93
CA ILE A 34 -9.38 -1.55 5.68
C ILE A 34 -9.62 -0.06 5.97
N PHE A 35 -8.60 0.65 6.46
CA PHE A 35 -8.72 2.09 6.71
C PHE A 35 -8.91 2.89 5.42
N GLY A 36 -8.24 2.49 4.33
CA GLY A 36 -8.45 3.07 3.00
C GLY A 36 -9.89 2.87 2.50
N LEU A 37 -10.47 1.69 2.72
CA LEU A 37 -11.87 1.40 2.41
C LEU A 37 -12.82 2.23 3.27
N PHE A 38 -12.57 2.33 4.57
CA PHE A 38 -13.37 3.16 5.47
C PHE A 38 -13.43 4.62 5.00
N LEU A 39 -12.29 5.21 4.64
CA LEU A 39 -12.25 6.56 4.08
C LEU A 39 -12.97 6.69 2.74
N TYR A 40 -12.88 5.66 1.89
CA TYR A 40 -13.64 5.63 0.64
C TYR A 40 -15.15 5.64 0.91
N LEU A 41 -15.63 4.87 1.87
CA LEU A 41 -17.05 4.82 2.24
C LEU A 41 -17.53 6.12 2.90
N GLN A 42 -16.67 6.85 3.60
CA GLN A 42 -17.03 8.18 4.14
C GLN A 42 -17.00 9.30 3.10
N SER A 43 -16.31 9.11 1.96
CA SER A 43 -16.22 10.14 0.93
C SER A 43 -17.52 10.33 0.15
N THR A 44 -17.79 11.56 -0.32
CA THR A 44 -19.00 11.90 -1.09
C THR A 44 -18.97 11.27 -2.49
N THR A 45 -20.12 11.12 -3.15
CA THR A 45 -20.25 10.44 -4.45
C THR A 45 -19.32 11.00 -5.53
N GLU A 46 -19.18 12.33 -5.62
CA GLU A 46 -18.24 13.00 -6.54
C GLU A 46 -16.77 12.66 -6.23
N GLN A 47 -16.44 12.47 -4.96
CA GLN A 47 -15.08 12.16 -4.52
C GLN A 47 -14.71 10.69 -4.72
N ARG A 48 -15.70 9.78 -4.73
CA ARG A 48 -15.51 8.35 -4.99
C ARG A 48 -15.14 8.06 -6.45
N ARG A 49 -15.49 8.94 -7.38
CA ARG A 49 -15.29 8.75 -8.82
C ARG A 49 -13.81 8.50 -9.13
N GLY A 50 -13.52 7.32 -9.68
CA GLY A 50 -12.15 6.90 -10.05
C GLY A 50 -11.29 6.33 -8.90
N ARG A 51 -11.78 6.25 -7.66
CA ARG A 51 -11.03 5.65 -6.53
C ARG A 51 -11.24 4.14 -6.39
N LEU A 52 -12.40 3.64 -6.83
CA LEU A 52 -12.76 2.23 -6.73
C LEU A 52 -11.67 1.28 -7.29
N PRO A 53 -11.07 1.53 -8.47
CA PRO A 53 -10.03 0.63 -8.99
C PRO A 53 -8.81 0.52 -8.07
N TYR A 54 -8.40 1.61 -7.42
CA TYR A 54 -7.26 1.57 -6.49
C TYR A 54 -7.56 0.74 -5.24
N ILE A 55 -8.78 0.83 -4.71
CA ILE A 55 -9.22 0.00 -3.58
C ILE A 55 -9.26 -1.47 -3.98
N VAL A 56 -9.84 -1.80 -5.14
CA VAL A 56 -9.91 -3.18 -5.64
C VAL A 56 -8.50 -3.77 -5.82
N VAL A 57 -7.57 -3.02 -6.42
CA VAL A 57 -6.19 -3.46 -6.59
C VAL A 57 -5.48 -3.63 -5.24
N SER A 58 -5.73 -2.74 -4.27
CA SER A 58 -5.19 -2.85 -2.91
C SER A 58 -5.65 -4.14 -2.21
N PHE A 59 -6.93 -4.51 -2.32
CA PHE A 59 -7.43 -5.79 -1.83
C PHE A 59 -6.87 -6.99 -2.61
N ALA A 60 -6.68 -6.87 -3.92
CA ALA A 60 -6.07 -7.93 -4.73
C ALA A 60 -4.62 -8.20 -4.31
N ILE A 61 -3.82 -7.15 -4.10
CA ILE A 61 -2.45 -7.27 -3.58
C ILE A 61 -2.47 -7.95 -2.20
N LEU A 62 -3.33 -7.50 -1.29
CA LEU A 62 -3.45 -8.09 0.05
C LEU A 62 -3.82 -9.58 0.01
N PHE A 63 -4.77 -9.96 -0.84
CA PHE A 63 -5.19 -11.35 -0.95
C PHE A 63 -4.05 -12.23 -1.49
N ILE A 64 -3.37 -11.78 -2.53
CA ILE A 64 -2.28 -12.53 -3.17
C ILE A 64 -1.07 -12.64 -2.23
N SER A 65 -0.68 -11.55 -1.56
CA SER A 65 0.42 -11.55 -0.58
C SER A 65 0.10 -12.43 0.62
N SER A 66 -1.12 -12.36 1.16
CA SER A 66 -1.56 -13.19 2.28
C SER A 66 -1.56 -14.67 1.93
N PHE A 67 -1.99 -15.03 0.72
CA PHE A 67 -1.97 -16.41 0.25
C PHE A 67 -0.53 -16.94 0.11
N SER A 68 0.37 -16.15 -0.49
CA SER A 68 1.80 -16.48 -0.59
C SER A 68 2.41 -16.72 0.79
N ALA A 69 2.20 -15.79 1.73
CA ALA A 69 2.74 -15.89 3.07
C ALA A 69 2.17 -17.08 3.85
N GLY A 70 0.88 -17.40 3.67
CA GLY A 70 0.28 -18.59 4.25
C GLY A 70 0.97 -19.87 3.79
N LEU A 71 1.29 -19.98 2.50
CA LEU A 71 2.04 -21.12 1.96
C LEU A 71 3.46 -21.20 2.53
N ASP A 72 4.19 -20.07 2.61
CA ASP A 72 5.54 -20.04 3.17
C ASP A 72 5.56 -20.37 4.67
N ALA A 73 4.57 -19.88 5.42
CA ALA A 73 4.38 -20.20 6.83
C ALA A 73 4.07 -21.69 7.03
N LEU A 74 3.24 -22.29 6.15
CA LEU A 74 2.97 -23.72 6.17
C LEU A 74 4.21 -24.56 5.87
N VAL A 75 5.04 -24.16 4.90
CA VAL A 75 6.32 -24.82 4.59
C VAL A 75 7.25 -24.73 5.80
N THR A 76 7.39 -23.55 6.39
CA THR A 76 8.22 -23.31 7.57
C THR A 76 7.74 -24.17 8.74
N PHE A 77 6.45 -24.14 9.06
CA PHE A 77 5.86 -24.95 10.13
C PHE A 77 6.08 -26.45 9.90
N ARG A 78 5.79 -26.96 8.69
CA ARG A 78 6.01 -28.37 8.37
C ARG A 78 7.46 -28.77 8.50
N SER A 79 8.38 -27.93 8.01
CA SER A 79 9.81 -28.19 8.12
C SER A 79 10.26 -28.30 9.58
N LEU A 80 9.83 -27.40 10.47
CA LEU A 80 10.18 -27.46 11.88
C LEU A 80 9.51 -28.63 12.60
N TYR A 81 8.21 -28.85 12.38
CA TYR A 81 7.43 -29.86 13.10
C TYR A 81 7.84 -31.29 12.77
N THR A 82 8.20 -31.56 11.51
CA THR A 82 8.52 -32.92 11.05
C THR A 82 10.00 -33.28 11.19
N SER A 83 10.86 -32.33 11.56
CA SER A 83 12.29 -32.57 11.69
C SER A 83 12.65 -33.16 13.04
N ALA A 84 13.29 -34.34 13.04
CA ALA A 84 13.83 -34.95 14.26
C ALA A 84 15.25 -34.45 14.61
N GLY A 85 15.93 -33.76 13.67
CA GLY A 85 17.25 -33.19 13.88
C GLY A 85 17.74 -32.33 12.71
N PRO A 86 18.96 -31.75 12.81
CA PRO A 86 19.50 -30.80 11.83
C PRO A 86 19.60 -31.32 10.39
N GLN A 87 20.01 -32.59 10.24
CA GLN A 87 20.15 -33.22 8.92
C GLN A 87 18.78 -33.50 8.28
N ASP A 88 17.83 -33.97 9.10
CA ASP A 88 16.46 -34.19 8.66
C ASP A 88 15.81 -32.86 8.26
N TYR A 89 16.10 -31.77 8.97
CA TYR A 89 15.63 -30.43 8.61
C TYR A 89 16.07 -30.02 7.21
N ILE A 90 17.37 -30.12 6.90
CA ILE A 90 17.90 -29.79 5.57
C ILE A 90 17.28 -30.68 4.49
N ARG A 91 17.09 -31.97 4.78
CA ARG A 91 16.43 -32.90 3.84
C ARG A 91 14.98 -32.51 3.60
N ILE A 92 14.21 -32.24 4.65
CA ILE A 92 12.78 -31.92 4.58
C ILE A 92 12.57 -30.58 3.87
N ILE A 93 13.33 -29.54 4.21
CA ILE A 93 13.21 -28.23 3.55
C ILE A 93 13.54 -28.34 2.06
N THR A 94 14.53 -29.15 1.67
CA THR A 94 14.86 -29.40 0.25
C THR A 94 13.69 -30.06 -0.49
N ILE A 95 12.97 -30.99 0.15
CA ILE A 95 11.79 -31.62 -0.45
C ILE A 95 10.64 -30.60 -0.58
N LEU A 96 10.39 -29.82 0.47
CA LEU A 96 9.30 -28.85 0.51
C LEU A 96 9.54 -27.66 -0.45
N GLU A 97 10.78 -27.22 -0.61
CA GLU A 97 11.19 -26.17 -1.57
C GLU A 97 10.93 -26.60 -3.02
N ASN A 98 10.99 -27.89 -3.32
CA ASN A 98 10.63 -28.43 -4.63
C ASN A 98 9.12 -28.75 -4.75
N GLY A 99 8.35 -28.56 -3.68
CA GLY A 99 6.93 -28.86 -3.64
C GLY A 99 6.07 -27.81 -4.33
N TRP A 100 4.84 -28.19 -4.67
CA TRP A 100 3.87 -27.30 -5.31
C TRP A 100 3.57 -26.04 -4.47
N HIS A 101 3.61 -26.13 -3.13
CA HIS A 101 3.39 -25.00 -2.23
C HIS A 101 4.41 -23.88 -2.48
N ARG A 102 5.68 -24.23 -2.69
CA ARG A 102 6.74 -23.26 -2.97
C ARG A 102 6.59 -22.61 -4.33
N VAL A 103 6.24 -23.41 -5.34
CA VAL A 103 5.95 -22.90 -6.70
C VAL A 103 4.78 -21.93 -6.66
N ALA A 104 3.69 -22.29 -5.99
CA ALA A 104 2.51 -21.44 -5.83
C ALA A 104 2.83 -20.16 -5.06
N SER A 105 3.57 -20.26 -3.95
CA SER A 105 4.01 -19.09 -3.19
C SER A 105 4.87 -18.14 -4.05
N THR A 106 5.88 -18.66 -4.74
CA THR A 106 6.76 -17.87 -5.60
C THR A 106 5.99 -17.19 -6.74
N PHE A 107 5.01 -17.89 -7.32
CA PHE A 107 4.15 -17.34 -8.37
C PHE A 107 3.30 -16.19 -7.83
N CYS A 108 2.64 -16.38 -6.69
CA CYS A 108 1.87 -15.33 -6.03
C CYS A 108 2.75 -14.14 -5.63
N ALA A 109 3.98 -14.42 -5.14
CA ALA A 109 4.94 -13.39 -4.80
C ALA A 109 5.27 -12.49 -5.98
N ASN A 110 5.65 -13.09 -7.10
CA ASN A 110 5.95 -12.35 -8.31
C ASN A 110 4.69 -11.66 -8.89
N ALA A 111 3.51 -12.26 -8.74
CA ALA A 111 2.27 -11.67 -9.22
C ALA A 111 1.93 -10.36 -8.50
N TYR A 112 2.02 -10.31 -7.15
CA TYR A 112 1.74 -9.05 -6.45
C TYR A 112 2.78 -7.97 -6.76
N VAL A 113 4.05 -8.34 -6.99
CA VAL A 113 5.10 -7.40 -7.41
C VAL A 113 4.76 -6.81 -8.79
N LEU A 114 4.39 -7.66 -9.76
CA LEU A 114 4.00 -7.21 -11.10
C LEU A 114 2.74 -6.33 -11.08
N ILE A 115 1.77 -6.62 -10.21
CA ILE A 115 0.59 -5.77 -10.01
C ILE A 115 1.01 -4.42 -9.42
N GLY A 116 1.89 -4.42 -8.42
CA GLY A 116 2.45 -3.20 -7.84
C GLY A 116 3.14 -2.32 -8.87
N ASP A 117 4.06 -2.90 -9.65
CA ASP A 117 4.77 -2.23 -10.73
C ASP A 117 3.80 -1.70 -11.80
N ALA A 118 2.75 -2.47 -12.15
CA ALA A 118 1.72 -2.04 -13.09
C ALA A 118 0.94 -0.80 -12.60
N VAL A 119 0.66 -0.71 -11.29
CA VAL A 119 -0.02 0.46 -10.71
C VAL A 119 0.86 1.71 -10.84
N LEU A 120 2.17 1.60 -10.55
CA LEU A 120 3.10 2.72 -10.72
C LEU A 120 3.25 3.11 -12.20
N LEU A 121 3.32 2.12 -13.09
CA LEU A 121 3.41 2.33 -14.53
C LEU A 121 2.17 3.05 -15.08
N TYR A 122 0.97 2.61 -14.67
CA TYR A 122 -0.29 3.24 -15.02
C TYR A 122 -0.34 4.71 -14.55
N ARG A 123 0.08 4.98 -13.31
CA ARG A 123 0.14 6.36 -12.80
C ARG A 123 1.08 7.24 -13.62
N CYS A 124 2.26 6.71 -13.97
CA CYS A 124 3.20 7.43 -14.81
C CYS A 124 2.62 7.69 -16.20
N TYR A 125 1.94 6.71 -16.79
CA TYR A 125 1.27 6.85 -18.09
C TYR A 125 0.21 7.96 -18.09
N VAL A 126 -0.65 8.01 -17.06
CA VAL A 126 -1.67 9.07 -16.94
C VAL A 126 -1.03 10.45 -16.79
N ILE A 127 0.07 10.57 -16.05
CA ILE A 127 0.79 11.83 -15.84
C ILE A 127 1.52 12.31 -17.11
N TRP A 128 1.98 11.39 -17.94
CA TRP A 128 2.70 11.66 -19.19
C TRP A 128 1.84 11.47 -20.44
N MET A 129 0.50 11.59 -20.31
CA MET A 129 -0.45 11.38 -21.42
C MET A 129 -0.17 12.29 -22.63
N ASP A 130 0.40 13.48 -22.40
CA ASP A 130 0.77 14.44 -23.44
C ASP A 130 2.03 14.05 -24.23
N LYS A 131 2.92 13.24 -23.65
CA LYS A 131 4.21 12.84 -24.25
C LYS A 131 4.45 11.35 -24.10
N ARG A 132 3.61 10.56 -24.77
CA ARG A 132 3.61 9.08 -24.70
C ARG A 132 4.96 8.42 -25.03
N TRP A 133 5.81 9.06 -25.84
CA TRP A 133 7.15 8.56 -26.16
C TRP A 133 8.05 8.34 -24.93
N VAL A 134 7.88 9.14 -23.86
CA VAL A 134 8.64 8.98 -22.61
C VAL A 134 8.31 7.66 -21.90
N MET A 135 7.13 7.10 -22.16
CA MET A 135 6.70 5.82 -21.57
C MET A 135 7.31 4.60 -22.25
N ALA A 136 7.97 4.74 -23.41
CA ALA A 136 8.54 3.60 -24.14
C ALA A 136 9.58 2.83 -23.32
N VAL A 137 10.43 3.54 -22.57
CA VAL A 137 11.45 2.89 -21.73
C VAL A 137 10.83 2.17 -20.54
N PRO A 138 10.00 2.80 -19.68
CA PRO A 138 9.34 2.10 -18.58
C PRO A 138 8.48 0.91 -19.03
N THR A 139 7.75 1.02 -20.15
CA THR A 139 6.91 -0.09 -20.63
C THR A 139 7.77 -1.25 -21.12
N LEU A 140 8.87 -1.00 -21.83
CA LEU A 140 9.79 -2.04 -22.26
C LEU A 140 10.46 -2.75 -21.06
N THR A 141 10.85 -2.00 -20.04
CA THR A 141 11.39 -2.57 -18.80
C THR A 141 10.35 -3.45 -18.11
N TYR A 142 9.10 -2.99 -17.99
CA TYR A 142 8.01 -3.78 -17.39
C TYR A 142 7.71 -5.07 -18.17
N LEU A 143 7.66 -5.00 -19.51
CA LEU A 143 7.49 -6.18 -20.36
C LEU A 143 8.65 -7.17 -20.19
N SER A 144 9.87 -6.66 -20.06
CA SER A 144 11.06 -7.47 -19.78
C SER A 144 10.93 -8.17 -18.42
N THR A 145 10.50 -7.45 -17.37
CA THR A 145 10.24 -8.05 -16.05
C THR A 145 9.20 -9.16 -16.14
N THR A 146 8.09 -8.94 -16.86
CA THR A 146 7.03 -9.93 -17.01
C THR A 146 7.53 -11.19 -17.75
N ALA A 147 8.32 -11.01 -18.80
CA ALA A 147 8.91 -12.12 -19.56
C ALA A 147 9.88 -12.96 -18.70
N VAL A 148 10.70 -12.30 -17.88
CA VAL A 148 11.61 -12.96 -16.94
C VAL A 148 10.82 -13.73 -15.87
N THR A 149 9.78 -13.12 -15.28
CA THR A 149 8.91 -13.78 -14.30
C THR A 149 8.22 -15.03 -14.86
N PHE A 150 7.74 -14.98 -16.11
CA PHE A 150 7.15 -16.15 -16.74
C PHE A 150 8.19 -17.26 -16.96
N SER A 151 9.39 -16.88 -17.38
CA SER A 151 10.50 -17.82 -17.60
C SER A 151 10.93 -18.51 -16.30
N THR A 152 11.03 -17.78 -15.18
CA THR A 152 11.35 -18.36 -13.88
C THR A 152 10.24 -19.28 -13.39
N ALA A 153 8.97 -18.91 -13.57
CA ALA A 153 7.83 -19.76 -13.20
C ALA A 153 7.85 -21.11 -13.96
N VAL A 154 8.13 -21.10 -15.27
CA VAL A 154 8.25 -22.32 -16.07
C VAL A 154 9.38 -23.21 -15.56
N LEU A 155 10.55 -22.64 -15.21
CA LEU A 155 11.66 -23.40 -14.64
C LEU A 155 11.31 -23.98 -13.27
N SER A 156 10.67 -23.22 -12.38
CA SER A 156 10.21 -23.71 -11.08
C SER A 156 9.22 -24.87 -11.20
N ILE A 157 8.30 -24.81 -12.18
CA ILE A 157 7.35 -25.91 -12.44
C ILE A 157 8.08 -27.14 -12.99
N LYS A 158 9.06 -26.97 -13.89
CA LYS A 158 9.85 -28.09 -14.40
C LYS A 158 10.63 -28.77 -13.28
N GLN A 159 11.22 -28.01 -12.37
CA GLN A 159 11.94 -28.55 -11.21
C GLN A 159 11.03 -29.37 -10.30
N SER A 160 9.80 -28.90 -10.03
CA SER A 160 8.86 -29.61 -9.15
C SER A 160 8.26 -30.87 -9.78
N THR A 161 8.16 -30.93 -11.11
CA THR A 161 7.51 -32.03 -11.84
C THR A 161 8.47 -33.08 -12.38
N LEU A 162 9.62 -32.65 -12.91
CA LEU A 162 10.60 -33.52 -13.57
C LEU A 162 11.77 -33.89 -12.63
N GLY A 163 11.82 -33.32 -11.42
CA GLY A 163 12.90 -33.55 -10.47
C GLY A 163 14.08 -32.59 -10.65
N PRO A 164 15.28 -32.97 -10.16
CA PRO A 164 16.45 -32.10 -10.15
C PRO A 164 16.78 -31.55 -11.54
N MET A 165 16.92 -30.23 -11.63
CA MET A 165 17.28 -29.57 -12.89
C MET A 165 18.75 -29.84 -13.26
N PRO A 166 19.09 -29.90 -14.56
CA PRO A 166 20.49 -29.87 -14.98
C PRO A 166 21.16 -28.57 -14.54
N GLU A 167 22.46 -28.61 -14.34
CA GLU A 167 23.26 -27.47 -13.84
C GLU A 167 23.05 -26.20 -14.68
N SER A 168 22.97 -26.32 -16.00
CA SER A 168 22.68 -25.22 -16.93
C SER A 168 21.33 -24.53 -16.69
N ALA A 169 20.30 -25.28 -16.30
CA ALA A 169 18.99 -24.75 -15.97
C ALA A 169 18.99 -24.05 -14.60
N ILE A 170 19.79 -24.54 -13.64
CA ILE A 170 20.01 -23.86 -12.35
C ILE A 170 20.70 -22.51 -12.59
N HIS A 171 21.75 -22.45 -13.42
CA HIS A 171 22.40 -21.19 -13.80
C HIS A 171 21.40 -20.21 -14.43
N THR A 172 20.60 -20.70 -15.37
CA THR A 172 19.59 -19.88 -16.05
C THR A 172 18.56 -19.34 -15.06
N TYR A 173 18.09 -20.18 -14.14
CA TYR A 173 17.16 -19.78 -13.08
C TYR A 173 17.74 -18.68 -12.20
N ARG A 174 18.97 -18.82 -11.71
CA ARG A 174 19.63 -17.80 -10.88
C ARG A 174 19.82 -16.49 -11.63
N ASN A 175 20.29 -16.53 -12.87
CA ASN A 175 20.44 -15.35 -13.72
C ASN A 175 19.11 -14.60 -13.94
N LEU A 176 18.03 -15.34 -14.20
CA LEU A 176 16.71 -14.76 -14.39
C LEU A 176 16.18 -14.13 -13.10
N THR A 177 16.37 -14.77 -11.94
CA THR A 177 16.00 -14.20 -10.65
C THR A 177 16.77 -12.91 -10.37
N THR A 178 18.08 -12.88 -10.62
CA THR A 178 18.89 -11.66 -10.49
C THR A 178 18.42 -10.56 -11.45
N ALA A 179 18.15 -10.90 -12.71
CA ALA A 179 17.64 -9.96 -13.71
C ALA A 179 16.27 -9.39 -13.34
N PHE A 180 15.37 -10.21 -12.80
CA PHE A 180 14.07 -9.78 -12.30
C PHE A 180 14.21 -8.68 -11.24
N ILE A 181 15.08 -8.88 -10.24
CA ILE A 181 15.27 -7.90 -9.17
C ILE A 181 15.82 -6.58 -9.74
N PHE A 182 16.84 -6.63 -10.61
CA PHE A 182 17.40 -5.44 -11.23
C PHE A 182 16.37 -4.69 -12.08
N LEU A 183 15.56 -5.41 -12.87
CA LEU A 183 14.53 -4.79 -13.71
C LEU A 183 13.44 -4.13 -12.88
N THR A 184 12.95 -4.76 -11.81
CA THR A 184 11.96 -4.16 -10.91
C THR A 184 12.53 -2.94 -10.18
N VAL A 185 13.76 -3.00 -9.67
CA VAL A 185 14.43 -1.85 -9.03
C VAL A 185 14.61 -0.71 -10.04
N ALA A 186 15.12 -0.99 -11.23
CA ALA A 186 15.30 -0.01 -12.29
C ALA A 186 13.96 0.64 -12.69
N LEU A 187 12.91 -0.17 -12.85
CA LEU A 187 11.57 0.32 -13.17
C LEU A 187 11.05 1.27 -12.08
N ASN A 188 11.20 0.91 -10.81
CA ASN A 188 10.78 1.75 -9.68
C ASN A 188 11.54 3.08 -9.63
N ILE A 189 12.86 3.07 -9.88
CA ILE A 189 13.68 4.29 -9.94
C ILE A 189 13.24 5.19 -11.11
N ILE A 190 13.08 4.60 -12.30
CA ILE A 190 12.69 5.32 -13.52
C ILE A 190 11.29 5.95 -13.33
N LEU A 191 10.30 5.17 -12.90
CA LEU A 191 8.93 5.64 -12.71
C LEU A 191 8.85 6.73 -11.65
N THR A 192 9.50 6.53 -10.49
CA THR A 192 9.51 7.53 -9.41
C THR A 192 10.16 8.83 -9.85
N SER A 193 11.28 8.74 -10.59
CA SER A 193 11.98 9.91 -11.13
C SER A 193 11.12 10.66 -12.16
N LEU A 194 10.49 9.94 -13.10
CA LEU A 194 9.64 10.54 -14.12
C LEU A 194 8.40 11.22 -13.53
N ILE A 195 7.75 10.59 -12.55
CA ILE A 195 6.60 11.16 -11.86
C ILE A 195 7.02 12.41 -11.10
N SER A 196 8.09 12.33 -10.31
CA SER A 196 8.58 13.44 -9.48
C SER A 196 9.02 14.63 -10.34
N PHE A 197 9.76 14.38 -11.42
CA PHE A 197 10.20 15.42 -12.35
C PHE A 197 9.02 16.16 -12.99
N ARG A 198 8.02 15.44 -13.50
CA ARG A 198 6.85 16.05 -14.13
C ARG A 198 6.04 16.88 -13.15
N LEU A 199 5.90 16.38 -11.93
CA LEU A 199 5.16 17.03 -10.86
C LEU A 199 5.84 18.32 -10.40
N LEU A 200 7.18 18.33 -10.26
CA LEU A 200 7.96 19.54 -9.99
C LEU A 200 7.87 20.56 -11.13
N ARG A 201 7.89 20.10 -12.38
CA ARG A 201 7.76 21.00 -13.54
C ARG A 201 6.37 21.64 -13.59
N ALA A 202 5.32 20.86 -13.35
CA ALA A 202 3.95 21.37 -13.28
C ALA A 202 3.79 22.40 -12.15
N HIS A 203 4.37 22.12 -10.98
CA HIS A 203 4.41 23.06 -9.86
C HIS A 203 5.07 24.39 -10.24
N LYS A 204 6.26 24.35 -10.86
CA LYS A 204 6.97 25.58 -11.31
C LYS A 204 6.15 26.38 -12.32
N GLN A 205 5.45 25.72 -13.24
CA GLN A 205 4.59 26.38 -14.23
C GLN A 205 3.39 27.06 -13.58
N ILE A 206 2.71 26.40 -12.65
CA ILE A 206 1.55 26.97 -11.96
C ILE A 206 1.98 28.13 -11.04
N ALA A 207 3.08 27.96 -10.30
CA ALA A 207 3.62 29.00 -9.42
C ALA A 207 4.01 30.28 -10.18
N SER A 208 4.44 30.17 -11.45
CA SER A 208 4.73 31.34 -12.28
C SER A 208 3.49 32.11 -12.75
N VAL A 209 2.31 31.48 -12.73
CA VAL A 209 1.05 32.07 -13.22
C VAL A 209 0.13 32.49 -12.07
N LEU A 210 0.20 31.85 -10.90
CA LEU A 210 -0.58 32.19 -9.71
C LEU A 210 0.31 32.34 -8.46
N PRO A 211 0.97 33.50 -8.28
CA PRO A 211 1.86 33.74 -7.13
C PRO A 211 1.11 33.71 -5.78
N ASP A 212 -0.15 34.13 -5.76
CA ASP A 212 -0.94 34.31 -4.53
C ASP A 212 -1.50 33.01 -3.93
N ARG A 213 -1.31 31.86 -4.58
CA ARG A 213 -1.72 30.54 -4.07
C ARG A 213 -0.50 29.64 -3.91
N ASP A 214 0.04 29.60 -2.68
CA ASP A 214 1.16 28.70 -2.37
C ASP A 214 0.69 27.24 -2.31
N MET A 215 0.66 26.60 -3.47
CA MET A 215 0.38 25.16 -3.61
C MET A 215 1.64 24.31 -3.47
N SER A 216 2.79 24.91 -3.15
CA SER A 216 4.09 24.21 -3.11
C SER A 216 4.10 23.06 -2.11
N TYR A 217 3.39 23.20 -1.00
CA TYR A 217 3.29 22.16 0.02
C TYR A 217 2.62 20.90 -0.52
N VAL A 218 1.58 21.00 -1.36
CA VAL A 218 0.85 19.84 -1.91
C VAL A 218 1.76 19.02 -2.81
N TYR A 219 2.46 19.67 -3.75
CA TYR A 219 3.33 19.00 -4.70
C TYR A 219 4.55 18.37 -4.00
N LYS A 220 5.20 19.13 -3.10
CA LYS A 220 6.31 18.62 -2.28
C LYS A 220 5.87 17.43 -1.45
N ASN A 221 4.73 17.54 -0.78
CA ASN A 221 4.17 16.45 -0.01
C ASN A 221 4.03 15.22 -0.90
N VAL A 222 3.32 15.31 -2.05
CA VAL A 222 3.11 14.19 -2.99
C VAL A 222 4.43 13.51 -3.38
N ILE A 223 5.43 14.30 -3.76
CA ILE A 223 6.76 13.79 -4.14
C ILE A 223 7.44 13.08 -2.97
N THR A 224 7.41 13.65 -1.76
CA THR A 224 8.04 13.05 -0.58
C THR A 224 7.56 11.64 -0.34
N ILE A 225 6.26 11.33 -0.41
CA ILE A 225 5.81 9.94 -0.17
C ILE A 225 6.08 9.02 -1.35
N LEU A 226 6.09 9.52 -2.58
CA LEU A 226 6.53 8.68 -3.70
C LEU A 226 7.98 8.22 -3.47
N VAL A 227 8.83 9.14 -3.03
CA VAL A 227 10.23 8.85 -2.69
C VAL A 227 10.32 7.97 -1.45
N GLU A 228 9.60 8.29 -0.37
CA GLU A 228 9.59 7.52 0.89
C GLU A 228 9.07 6.09 0.70
N ALA A 229 8.13 5.87 -0.22
CA ALA A 229 7.64 4.54 -0.57
C ALA A 229 8.59 3.78 -1.52
N ALA A 230 9.33 4.48 -2.39
CA ALA A 230 10.24 3.85 -3.35
C ALA A 230 11.64 3.58 -2.77
N LEU A 231 12.10 4.39 -1.82
CA LEU A 231 13.45 4.29 -1.26
C LEU A 231 13.71 2.94 -0.57
N PRO A 232 12.86 2.45 0.36
CA PRO A 232 13.11 1.17 1.03
C PRO A 232 13.13 0.00 0.04
N LEU A 233 12.19 -0.01 -0.92
CA LEU A 233 12.11 -1.02 -1.98
C LEU A 233 13.38 -1.04 -2.85
N THR A 234 13.82 0.13 -3.33
CA THR A 234 14.99 0.23 -4.22
C THR A 234 16.30 -0.06 -3.51
N LEU A 235 16.46 0.39 -2.26
CA LEU A 235 17.66 0.12 -1.46
C LEU A 235 17.81 -1.37 -1.12
N THR A 236 16.72 -1.99 -0.65
CA THR A 236 16.73 -3.40 -0.27
C THR A 236 16.82 -4.31 -1.50
N GLY A 237 16.15 -3.95 -2.60
CA GLY A 237 16.26 -4.65 -3.88
C GLY A 237 17.67 -4.56 -4.47
N LEU A 238 18.34 -3.40 -4.40
CA LEU A 238 19.72 -3.27 -4.86
C LEU A 238 20.67 -4.13 -4.00
N GLY A 239 20.50 -4.10 -2.68
CA GLY A 239 21.24 -4.98 -1.77
C GLY A 239 21.03 -6.46 -2.10
N TYR A 240 19.78 -6.86 -2.34
CA TYR A 240 19.45 -8.24 -2.72
C TYR A 240 20.10 -8.65 -4.04
N ALA A 241 20.00 -7.80 -5.07
CA ALA A 241 20.58 -8.05 -6.38
C ALA A 241 22.10 -8.19 -6.31
N LEU A 242 22.78 -7.32 -5.55
CA LEU A 242 24.24 -7.39 -5.38
C LEU A 242 24.67 -8.67 -4.68
N VAL A 243 23.95 -9.09 -3.64
CA VAL A 243 24.25 -10.36 -2.96
C VAL A 243 24.02 -11.55 -3.90
N GLU A 244 22.95 -11.55 -4.69
CA GLU A 244 22.71 -12.61 -5.68
C GLU A 244 23.80 -12.66 -6.77
N VAL A 245 24.33 -11.51 -7.21
CA VAL A 245 25.48 -11.47 -8.13
C VAL A 245 26.71 -12.13 -7.50
N VAL A 246 26.98 -11.87 -6.22
CA VAL A 246 28.11 -12.49 -5.50
C VAL A 246 27.89 -14.01 -5.35
N ARG A 247 26.68 -14.44 -5.00
CA ARG A 247 26.34 -15.87 -4.90
C ARG A 247 26.48 -16.57 -6.23
N LEU A 248 26.03 -15.94 -7.31
CA LEU A 248 26.21 -16.44 -8.66
C LEU A 248 27.70 -16.58 -9.00
N ALA A 249 28.52 -15.57 -8.70
CA ALA A 249 29.98 -15.62 -8.94
C ALA A 249 30.70 -16.72 -8.14
N ILE A 250 30.26 -16.98 -6.90
CA ILE A 250 30.76 -18.07 -6.06
C ILE A 250 30.38 -19.43 -6.63
N PHE A 251 29.12 -19.55 -7.08
CA PHE A 251 28.61 -20.74 -7.75
C PHE A 251 29.43 -21.07 -9.00
N TRP A 252 29.70 -20.07 -9.86
CA TRP A 252 30.57 -20.24 -11.04
C TRP A 252 31.99 -20.70 -10.72
N LYS A 253 32.49 -20.41 -9.52
CA LYS A 253 33.83 -20.81 -9.07
C LYS A 253 33.85 -22.14 -8.33
N ASN A 254 32.72 -22.86 -8.27
CA ASN A 254 32.53 -24.08 -7.47
C ASN A 254 33.00 -23.92 -6.02
N ARG A 255 32.80 -22.72 -5.47
CA ARG A 255 33.14 -22.40 -4.07
C ARG A 255 31.88 -22.61 -3.22
N PRO A 256 32.01 -23.14 -1.99
CA PRO A 256 30.87 -23.23 -1.09
C PRO A 256 30.40 -21.82 -0.70
N GLU A 257 29.08 -21.61 -0.62
CA GLU A 257 28.51 -20.36 -0.11
C GLU A 257 28.84 -20.23 1.39
N THR A 258 29.26 -19.03 1.80
CA THR A 258 29.48 -18.75 3.22
C THR A 258 28.15 -18.53 3.92
N MET A 259 28.04 -18.95 5.18
CA MET A 259 26.82 -18.79 5.97
C MET A 259 26.40 -17.32 6.12
N GLU A 260 27.37 -16.40 6.18
CA GLU A 260 27.14 -14.96 6.23
C GLU A 260 26.48 -14.45 4.95
N LEU A 261 26.91 -14.95 3.79
CA LEU A 261 26.33 -14.57 2.51
C LEU A 261 24.90 -15.07 2.37
N VAL A 262 24.62 -16.30 2.83
CA VAL A 262 23.26 -16.85 2.88
C VAL A 262 22.37 -15.95 3.75
N ARG A 263 22.82 -15.61 4.97
CA ARG A 263 22.07 -14.71 5.86
C ARG A 263 21.80 -13.35 5.21
N ALA A 264 22.81 -12.75 4.57
CA ALA A 264 22.67 -11.48 3.88
C ALA A 264 21.64 -11.56 2.73
N ALA A 265 21.70 -12.63 1.92
CA ALA A 265 20.81 -12.83 0.79
C ALA A 265 19.35 -12.84 1.24
N TYR A 266 19.04 -13.65 2.25
CA TYR A 266 17.68 -13.73 2.77
C TYR A 266 17.25 -12.47 3.51
N ALA A 267 18.14 -11.81 4.27
CA ALA A 267 17.80 -10.55 4.94
C ALA A 267 17.37 -9.48 3.93
N PHE A 268 18.11 -9.32 2.83
CA PHE A 268 17.73 -8.39 1.77
C PHE A 268 16.50 -8.87 0.99
N ALA A 269 16.37 -10.17 0.72
CA ALA A 269 15.20 -10.72 0.02
C ALA A 269 13.90 -10.46 0.79
N ILE A 270 13.87 -10.76 2.10
CA ILE A 270 12.70 -10.56 2.96
C ILE A 270 12.27 -9.10 2.94
N LEU A 271 13.24 -8.18 3.13
CA LEU A 271 12.97 -6.75 3.12
C LEU A 271 12.50 -6.28 1.74
N TYR A 272 13.13 -6.75 0.66
CA TYR A 272 12.74 -6.43 -0.71
C TYR A 272 11.29 -6.82 -0.99
N TYR A 273 10.91 -8.07 -0.73
CA TYR A 273 9.55 -8.55 -0.97
C TYR A 273 8.53 -7.84 -0.07
N ALA A 274 8.86 -7.59 1.19
CA ALA A 274 8.01 -6.81 2.10
C ALA A 274 7.76 -5.40 1.56
N PHE A 275 8.80 -4.68 1.14
CA PHE A 275 8.64 -3.34 0.58
C PHE A 275 8.01 -3.34 -0.82
N ALA A 276 8.17 -4.40 -1.61
CA ALA A 276 7.54 -4.52 -2.92
C ALA A 276 6.02 -4.65 -2.78
N ALA A 277 5.56 -5.29 -1.71
CA ALA A 277 4.16 -5.40 -1.38
C ALA A 277 3.62 -4.13 -0.68
N LEU A 278 4.38 -3.52 0.24
CA LEU A 278 3.99 -2.31 0.97
C LEU A 278 4.03 -1.03 0.13
N SER A 279 4.95 -0.88 -0.81
CA SER A 279 5.14 0.37 -1.55
C SER A 279 3.90 0.78 -2.36
N PRO A 280 3.29 -0.10 -3.18
CA PRO A 280 2.01 0.20 -3.84
C PRO A 280 0.89 0.50 -2.84
N GLN A 281 0.86 -0.19 -1.70
CA GLN A 281 -0.14 0.02 -0.66
C GLN A 281 -0.01 1.40 -0.02
N MET A 282 1.19 1.84 0.35
CA MET A 282 1.46 3.19 0.87
C MET A 282 1.05 4.27 -0.15
N ILE A 283 1.39 4.05 -1.42
CA ILE A 283 1.07 4.94 -2.53
C ILE A 283 -0.45 5.02 -2.80
N ILE A 284 -1.19 3.91 -2.65
CA ILE A 284 -2.66 3.87 -2.75
C ILE A 284 -3.31 4.52 -1.54
N PHE A 285 -2.87 4.12 -0.34
CA PHE A 285 -3.33 4.64 0.95
C PHE A 285 -3.20 6.16 1.02
N ARG A 286 -2.12 6.70 0.47
CA ARG A 286 -1.98 8.15 0.40
C ARG A 286 -2.95 8.81 -0.57
N VAL A 287 -3.22 8.21 -1.73
CA VAL A 287 -4.19 8.78 -2.68
C VAL A 287 -5.60 8.80 -2.09
N THR A 288 -5.94 7.81 -1.25
CA THR A 288 -7.24 7.73 -0.59
C THR A 288 -7.33 8.70 0.60
N THR A 289 -6.27 8.87 1.38
CA THR A 289 -6.19 9.79 2.54
C THR A 289 -5.89 11.25 2.19
N GLY A 290 -4.95 11.55 1.28
CA GLY A 290 -4.47 12.92 1.03
C GLY A 290 -5.55 13.90 0.57
N ARG A 291 -6.59 13.41 -0.11
CA ARG A 291 -7.75 14.25 -0.51
C ARG A 291 -8.71 14.56 0.65
N SER A 292 -8.72 13.78 1.75
CA SER A 292 -9.54 14.10 2.93
C SER A 292 -8.91 15.20 3.78
N TRP A 293 -7.57 15.25 3.86
CA TRP A 293 -6.83 16.28 4.59
C TRP A 293 -6.94 17.67 3.93
N MET A 294 -6.84 17.74 2.60
CA MET A 294 -7.01 19.01 1.86
C MET A 294 -8.36 19.68 2.17
N ARG A 295 -9.42 18.90 2.45
CA ARG A 295 -10.73 19.46 2.82
C ARG A 295 -10.74 20.06 4.22
N HIS A 296 -10.01 19.50 5.19
CA HIS A 296 -9.91 20.09 6.53
C HIS A 296 -9.14 21.42 6.49
N GLU A 297 -8.10 21.51 5.65
CA GLU A 297 -7.37 22.77 5.43
C GLU A 297 -8.21 23.78 4.65
N GLU A 298 -8.84 23.40 3.54
CA GLU A 298 -9.76 24.27 2.80
C GLU A 298 -10.93 24.76 3.66
N ALA A 299 -11.52 23.89 4.49
CA ALA A 299 -12.58 24.29 5.43
C ALA A 299 -12.08 25.22 6.55
N ARG A 300 -10.82 25.07 6.99
CA ARG A 300 -10.18 25.98 7.95
C ARG A 300 -9.81 27.32 7.31
N SER A 301 -9.37 27.32 6.06
CA SER A 301 -8.96 28.52 5.32
C SER A 301 -10.15 29.28 4.71
N ALA A 302 -11.27 28.62 4.43
CA ALA A 302 -12.51 29.23 3.96
C ALA A 302 -13.42 29.68 5.12
N ALA A 303 -13.09 29.35 6.37
CA ALA A 303 -13.73 29.96 7.53
C ALA A 303 -13.31 31.45 7.57
N PRO A 304 -14.25 32.40 7.54
CA PRO A 304 -13.93 33.80 7.76
C PRO A 304 -13.21 33.92 9.09
N SER A 305 -12.10 34.65 9.14
CA SER A 305 -11.40 35.00 10.38
C SER A 305 -12.37 35.72 11.32
N GLY A 306 -13.04 34.96 12.20
CA GLY A 306 -14.10 35.46 13.05
C GLY A 306 -14.74 34.35 13.86
N HIS A 307 -14.32 34.28 15.13
CA HIS A 307 -14.81 33.45 16.24
C HIS A 307 -14.22 32.03 16.42
N PRO A 308 -13.60 31.74 17.58
CA PRO A 308 -13.27 30.38 17.95
C PRO A 308 -14.57 29.58 18.08
N SER A 309 -14.64 28.44 17.39
CA SER A 309 -15.73 27.49 17.47
C SER A 309 -16.03 27.15 18.94
N GLN A 310 -17.21 27.54 19.41
CA GLN A 310 -17.72 27.06 20.69
C GLN A 310 -17.80 25.52 20.66
N PRO A 311 -17.44 24.82 21.74
CA PRO A 311 -17.61 23.39 21.83
C PRO A 311 -19.10 23.02 21.70
N LEU A 312 -19.38 21.93 21.00
CA LEU A 312 -20.72 21.32 20.91
C LEU A 312 -21.29 21.11 22.32
N ARG A 313 -22.28 21.92 22.70
CA ARG A 313 -23.12 21.68 23.87
C ARG A 313 -24.12 20.60 23.52
N PHE A 314 -23.95 19.41 24.09
CA PHE A 314 -25.01 18.42 24.14
C PHE A 314 -26.12 18.94 25.06
N ASN A 315 -27.28 19.20 24.49
CA ASN A 315 -28.47 19.54 25.25
C ASN A 315 -28.92 18.24 25.95
N HIS A 316 -28.55 18.05 27.22
CA HIS A 316 -29.23 17.08 28.06
C HIS A 316 -30.63 17.62 28.35
N ALA A 317 -31.58 17.27 27.48
CA ALA A 317 -32.99 17.35 27.80
C ALA A 317 -33.25 16.39 28.97
N LEU A 318 -33.44 17.02 30.13
CA LEU A 318 -33.96 16.54 31.41
C LEU A 318 -34.51 15.11 31.40
N ALA A 319 -33.84 14.24 32.17
CA ALA A 319 -34.49 13.14 32.85
C ALA A 319 -35.67 13.71 33.67
N GLY A 320 -36.83 13.08 33.52
CA GLY A 320 -38.11 13.60 33.99
C GLY A 320 -38.18 13.83 35.50
N ASP A 321 -38.79 14.94 35.86
CA ASP A 321 -39.43 15.14 37.14
C ASP A 321 -40.93 14.87 36.94
N PRO A 322 -41.54 13.88 37.63
CA PRO A 322 -42.93 13.52 37.43
C PRO A 322 -43.84 14.43 38.26
N THR A 323 -45.03 14.72 37.73
CA THR A 323 -46.21 15.31 38.42
C THR A 323 -46.24 16.83 38.60
N SER A 324 -46.62 17.53 37.53
CA SER A 324 -47.40 18.77 37.63
C SER A 324 -48.38 18.85 36.45
N PHE A 325 -49.36 17.94 36.51
CA PHE A 325 -50.65 18.13 35.87
C PHE A 325 -51.50 18.92 36.86
N ALA A 326 -52.31 19.86 36.36
CA ALA A 326 -53.34 20.64 37.06
C ALA A 326 -52.95 22.00 37.67
N SER A 327 -53.01 23.05 36.85
CA SER A 327 -53.65 24.32 37.28
C SER A 327 -54.11 25.19 36.10
N SER A 328 -54.73 24.57 35.11
CA SER A 328 -55.89 25.17 34.45
C SER A 328 -57.13 24.77 35.25
N LEU A 329 -57.62 25.64 36.15
CA LEU A 329 -59.01 25.73 36.67
C LEU A 329 -59.06 26.44 38.04
N VAL A 330 -59.06 27.78 38.04
CA VAL A 330 -59.76 28.65 39.01
C VAL A 330 -60.11 29.92 38.23
N ALA A 331 -61.31 30.02 37.64
CA ALA A 331 -62.44 30.78 38.20
C ALA A 331 -61.98 32.17 38.72
N GLY A 332 -62.14 33.26 37.99
CA GLY A 332 -63.42 33.87 37.64
C GLY A 332 -63.78 34.95 38.67
N SER A 333 -63.63 36.24 38.31
CA SER A 333 -64.42 37.35 38.88
C SER A 333 -63.99 38.71 38.31
N ARG A 334 -64.91 39.33 37.54
CA ARG A 334 -65.15 40.78 37.33
C ARG A 334 -64.02 41.59 36.64
N GLY A 335 -64.30 42.49 35.69
CA GLY A 335 -65.54 43.21 35.40
C GLY A 335 -65.58 43.81 33.99
N SER A 336 -66.78 44.26 33.67
CA SER A 336 -67.35 44.62 32.38
C SER A 336 -66.83 45.94 31.80
N HIS A 337 -66.70 45.93 30.47
CA HIS A 337 -66.88 47.08 29.56
C HIS A 337 -68.32 47.61 29.57
N ALA A 338 -68.48 48.90 29.26
CA ALA A 338 -69.58 49.61 28.57
C ALA A 338 -69.32 51.12 28.74
N ASN A 339 -69.45 52.08 27.82
CA ASN A 339 -69.96 52.32 26.45
C ASN A 339 -69.02 53.38 25.81
N ASP A 340 -68.99 53.80 24.54
CA ASP A 340 -69.97 54.25 23.51
C ASP A 340 -69.24 54.14 22.13
N ALA A 341 -69.80 53.71 21.00
CA ALA A 341 -70.88 54.23 20.13
C ALA A 341 -70.51 55.46 19.25
N SER A 342 -70.68 55.30 17.90
CA SER A 342 -70.74 56.28 16.78
C SER A 342 -69.49 57.12 16.45
N GLU A 343 -69.05 57.46 15.22
CA GLU A 343 -69.57 57.49 13.83
C GLU A 343 -68.36 57.68 12.84
N PRO A 344 -68.52 57.59 11.50
CA PRO A 344 -67.43 57.56 10.51
C PRO A 344 -67.26 58.85 9.67
N SER A 345 -66.05 59.13 9.13
CA SER A 345 -65.83 59.91 7.88
C SER A 345 -64.41 59.67 7.35
N LEU A 346 -64.25 58.98 6.22
CA LEU A 346 -64.18 59.47 4.83
C LEU A 346 -62.94 60.30 4.48
N ALA A 347 -62.10 59.67 3.66
CA ALA A 347 -61.01 60.27 2.91
C ALA A 347 -61.53 61.29 1.88
N GLY A 348 -60.84 62.42 1.79
CA GLY A 348 -60.81 63.29 0.63
C GLY A 348 -59.35 63.59 0.27
N LYS A 349 -58.89 63.12 -0.89
CA LYS A 349 -57.87 63.78 -1.73
C LYS A 349 -58.63 64.71 -2.72
N PRO A 350 -57.99 65.59 -3.51
CA PRO A 350 -56.66 66.20 -3.47
C PRO A 350 -56.68 67.75 -3.61
N THR A 351 -55.57 68.42 -3.31
CA THR A 351 -54.85 69.48 -4.07
C THR A 351 -54.00 70.30 -3.12
#